data_AF-A0A7J9AT96-F1
#
_entry.id   AF-A0A7J9AT96-F1
#
_cell.length_a   1.000
_cell.length_b   1.000
_cell.length_c   1.000
_cell.angle_alpha   90.00
_cell.angle_beta   90.00
_cell.angle_gamma   90.00
#
_symmetry.space_group_name_H-M   'P 1'
#
loop_
_entity.id
_entity.type
_entity.pdbx_description
1 polymer ?
#
loop_
_entity_poly.entity_id
_entity_poly.type
_entity_poly.pdbx_seq_one_letter_code
_entity_poly.pdbx_strand_id
1 'polypeptide(L)'
;MFMRSWAYLCKYGTGGNIGKNPCLPPELTPSFDRSIIKDPTGLDMLFLNKWLAIFDEGQEPNTRSLKIPHQFPPVSQEMVRARFEFRSKDVQQLREKALSNSRLDPPVPLTYFGNCVMNYSSSAEARNFMGGNGFGFAVEMVSDMVQTIKKGVVEGAEKDVSNFYTLKPSGDGVHREDEAIFMAESRDESGGVEIVLALRKHEMEKFTALFSSGLHC
;
A
#
# COMPACT_ATOMS: atom_id res chain seq x y z
N MET A 1 14.77 3.98 5.85
CA MET A 1 15.91 4.89 6.17
C MET A 1 15.79 5.54 7.53
N PHE A 2 14.73 6.32 7.80
CA PHE A 2 14.55 7.07 9.05
C PHE A 2 14.89 6.28 10.32
N MET A 3 14.30 5.10 10.52
CA MET A 3 14.53 4.28 11.73
C MET A 3 15.99 3.86 11.90
N ARG A 4 16.73 3.61 10.81
CA ARG A 4 18.14 3.23 10.86
C ARG A 4 19.03 4.43 11.18
N SER A 5 18.78 5.58 10.56
CA SER A 5 19.50 6.83 10.84
C SER A 5 19.25 7.28 12.28
N TRP A 6 18.00 7.21 12.76
CA TRP A 6 17.63 7.52 14.14
C TRP A 6 18.32 6.58 15.14
N ALA A 7 18.26 5.26 14.92
CA ALA A 7 18.93 4.29 15.78
C ALA A 7 20.45 4.51 15.85
N TYR A 8 21.09 4.86 14.73
CA TYR A 8 22.51 5.22 14.69
C TYR A 8 22.82 6.46 15.55
N LEU A 9 22.04 7.53 15.38
CA LEU A 9 22.20 8.75 16.17
C LEU A 9 21.95 8.51 17.66
N CYS A 10 20.95 7.71 18.02
CA CYS A 10 20.71 7.34 19.42
C CYS A 10 21.89 6.57 20.02
N LYS A 11 22.48 5.64 19.26
CA LYS A 11 23.60 4.78 19.71
C LYS A 11 24.91 5.56 19.88
N TYR A 12 25.21 6.47 18.96
CA TYR A 12 26.51 7.14 18.90
C TYR A 12 26.48 8.61 19.33
N GLY A 13 25.29 9.20 19.50
CA GLY A 13 25.10 10.61 19.86
C GLY A 13 24.98 10.87 21.36
N THR A 14 24.82 9.84 22.19
CA THR A 14 24.61 9.96 23.65
C THR A 14 25.84 9.59 24.50
N GLY A 15 26.95 9.16 23.88
CA GLY A 15 28.16 8.72 24.58
C GLY A 15 29.28 9.76 24.66
N GLY A 16 29.30 10.56 25.73
CA GLY A 16 30.52 11.12 26.34
C GLY A 16 31.32 12.24 25.64
N ASN A 17 31.10 12.55 24.36
CA ASN A 17 31.78 13.66 23.68
C ASN A 17 30.83 14.83 23.41
N ILE A 18 30.63 15.66 24.44
CA ILE A 18 29.91 16.94 24.36
C ILE A 18 30.68 17.83 23.37
N GLY A 19 30.24 17.88 22.11
CA GLY A 19 30.80 18.78 21.09
C GLY A 19 30.86 18.24 19.65
N LYS A 20 30.61 16.93 19.42
CA LYS A 20 30.52 16.38 18.05
C LYS A 20 29.23 15.59 17.88
N ASN A 21 28.24 16.20 17.21
CA ASN A 21 27.11 15.43 16.69
C ASN A 21 27.66 14.39 15.68
N PRO A 22 27.40 13.09 15.86
CA PRO A 22 27.88 12.08 14.92
C PRO A 22 27.24 12.33 13.55
N CYS A 23 28.08 12.50 12.53
CA CYS A 23 27.60 12.54 11.15
C CYS A 23 27.07 11.16 10.76
N LEU A 24 25.99 11.13 9.97
CA LEU A 24 25.49 9.88 9.41
C LEU A 24 26.48 9.37 8.35
N PRO A 25 26.79 8.07 8.34
CA PRO A 25 27.55 7.49 7.24
C PRO A 25 26.76 7.63 5.93
N PRO A 26 27.40 7.68 4.75
CA PRO A 26 26.73 7.90 3.46
C PRO A 26 25.53 6.98 3.19
N GLU A 27 25.58 5.74 3.66
CA GLU A 27 24.51 4.74 3.51
C GLU A 27 23.29 5.02 4.39
N LEU A 28 23.43 5.88 5.41
CA LEU A 28 22.38 6.35 6.31
C LEU A 28 21.99 7.81 6.07
N THR A 29 22.72 8.51 5.20
CA THR A 29 22.45 9.91 4.85
C THR A 29 21.28 9.98 3.87
N PRO A 30 20.18 10.65 4.24
CA PRO A 30 19.02 10.79 3.35
C PRO A 30 19.36 11.68 2.14
N SER A 31 19.03 11.20 0.95
CA SER A 31 19.05 11.98 -0.28
C SER A 31 17.67 12.60 -0.53
N PHE A 32 17.65 13.90 -0.79
CA PHE A 32 16.44 14.66 -1.12
C PHE A 32 16.34 14.99 -2.62
N ASP A 33 17.28 14.49 -3.43
CA ASP A 33 17.26 14.69 -4.87
C ASP A 33 16.10 13.90 -5.48
N ARG A 34 15.06 14.61 -5.94
CA ARG A 34 13.89 14.00 -6.59
C ARG A 34 14.10 13.74 -8.08
N SER A 35 15.13 14.34 -8.69
CA SER A 35 15.40 14.20 -10.14
C SER A 35 15.87 12.79 -10.54
N ILE A 36 16.22 11.98 -9.54
CA ILE A 36 16.58 10.56 -9.68
C ILE A 36 15.37 9.70 -10.07
N ILE A 37 14.15 10.14 -9.73
CA ILE A 37 12.91 9.48 -10.18
C ILE A 37 12.62 10.03 -11.57
N LYS A 38 12.67 9.14 -12.57
CA LYS A 38 12.33 9.49 -13.95
C LYS A 38 10.84 9.30 -14.17
N ASP A 39 10.17 10.40 -14.50
CA ASP A 39 8.76 10.41 -14.87
C ASP A 39 8.61 11.00 -16.28
N PRO A 40 8.89 10.21 -17.32
CA PRO A 40 8.77 10.67 -18.71
C PRO A 40 7.32 10.97 -19.12
N THR A 41 6.35 10.46 -18.37
CA THR A 41 4.91 10.54 -18.62
C THR A 41 4.22 11.70 -17.90
N GLY A 42 4.89 12.33 -16.92
CA GLY A 42 4.30 13.40 -16.10
C GLY A 42 3.16 12.92 -15.19
N LEU A 43 3.26 11.69 -14.70
CA LEU A 43 2.30 11.09 -13.76
C LEU A 43 2.20 11.87 -12.46
N ASP A 44 3.30 12.48 -12.00
CA ASP A 44 3.33 13.28 -10.78
C ASP A 44 2.32 14.43 -10.83
N MET A 45 2.31 15.18 -11.92
CA MET A 45 1.40 16.28 -12.17
C MET A 45 -0.02 15.79 -12.50
N LEU A 46 -0.15 14.67 -13.22
CA LEU A 46 -1.46 14.03 -13.47
C LEU A 46 -2.13 13.65 -12.15
N PHE A 47 -1.39 12.97 -11.27
CA PHE A 47 -1.87 12.54 -9.96
C PHE A 47 -2.17 13.74 -9.08
N LEU A 48 -1.26 14.72 -9.01
CA LEU A 48 -1.46 15.93 -8.22
C LEU A 48 -2.71 16.70 -8.67
N ASN A 49 -2.92 16.88 -9.98
CA ASN A 49 -4.07 17.59 -10.50
C ASN A 49 -5.38 16.85 -10.20
N LYS A 50 -5.41 15.52 -10.29
CA LYS A 50 -6.60 14.73 -9.90
C LYS A 50 -6.84 14.74 -8.40
N TRP A 51 -5.77 14.65 -7.60
CA TRP A 51 -5.86 14.78 -6.16
C TRP A 51 -6.40 16.15 -5.78
N LEU A 52 -5.91 17.23 -6.38
CA LEU A 52 -6.47 18.56 -6.16
C LEU A 52 -7.95 18.60 -6.56
N ALA A 53 -8.33 18.08 -7.74
CA ALA A 53 -9.73 18.08 -8.18
C ALA A 53 -10.71 17.39 -7.21
N ILE A 54 -10.28 16.34 -6.48
CA ILE A 54 -11.11 15.65 -5.48
C ILE A 54 -11.26 16.48 -4.20
N PHE A 55 -10.22 17.22 -3.82
CA PHE A 55 -10.14 17.92 -2.54
C PHE A 55 -10.49 19.41 -2.65
N ASP A 56 -10.64 19.96 -3.85
CA ASP A 56 -10.89 21.38 -4.15
C ASP A 56 -12.38 21.72 -4.38
N GLU A 57 -13.29 20.74 -4.30
CA GLU A 57 -14.74 21.02 -4.28
C GLU A 57 -15.14 21.73 -2.97
N GLY A 58 -15.01 23.05 -2.94
CA GLY A 58 -15.58 23.93 -1.92
C GLY A 58 -14.61 24.50 -0.88
N GLN A 59 -13.29 24.40 -1.06
CA GLN A 59 -12.30 25.07 -0.19
C GLN A 59 -11.67 26.30 -0.86
N GLU A 60 -11.15 27.23 -0.04
CA GLU A 60 -10.38 28.36 -0.56
C GLU A 60 -9.12 27.86 -1.29
N PRO A 61 -8.73 28.50 -2.41
CA PRO A 61 -7.80 27.98 -3.43
C PRO A 61 -6.33 27.81 -3.01
N ASN A 62 -6.01 27.63 -1.73
CA ASN A 62 -4.64 27.43 -1.25
C ASN A 62 -4.48 26.76 0.13
N THR A 63 -5.48 26.04 0.64
CA THR A 63 -5.32 25.35 1.92
C THR A 63 -4.55 24.03 1.74
N ARG A 64 -3.21 24.09 1.83
CA ARG A 64 -2.36 22.91 2.04
C ARG A 64 -2.76 22.22 3.33
N SER A 65 -3.69 21.28 3.25
CA SER A 65 -4.33 20.61 4.37
C SER A 65 -4.13 19.11 4.25
N LEU A 66 -3.72 18.47 5.35
CA LEU A 66 -3.75 17.00 5.48
C LEU A 66 -5.13 16.49 5.96
N LYS A 67 -6.13 17.37 6.06
CA LYS A 67 -7.48 16.97 6.47
C LYS A 67 -8.12 16.20 5.33
N ILE A 68 -8.63 15.02 5.67
CA ILE A 68 -9.47 14.21 4.79
C ILE A 68 -10.80 14.97 4.57
N PRO A 69 -11.27 15.16 3.32
CA PRO A 69 -12.51 15.85 3.00
C PRO A 69 -13.70 15.25 3.76
N HIS A 70 -14.67 16.09 4.07
CA HIS A 70 -15.91 15.69 4.75
C HIS A 70 -16.79 14.70 3.95
N GLN A 71 -16.42 14.40 2.69
CA GLN A 71 -17.08 13.42 1.83
C GLN A 71 -16.78 11.97 2.26
N PHE A 72 -15.75 11.75 3.06
CA PHE A 72 -15.43 10.43 3.59
C PHE A 72 -16.19 10.21 4.91
N PRO A 73 -16.98 9.13 5.02
CA PRO A 73 -17.72 8.85 6.25
C PRO A 73 -16.72 8.66 7.41
N PRO A 74 -17.04 9.17 8.62
CA PRO A 74 -16.20 8.93 9.78
C PRO A 74 -16.12 7.42 10.06
N VAL A 75 -14.91 6.95 10.35
CA VAL A 75 -14.65 5.56 10.73
C VAL A 75 -15.61 5.15 11.84
N SER A 76 -16.38 4.08 11.59
CA SER A 76 -17.38 3.60 12.57
C SER A 76 -16.71 3.12 13.86
N GLN A 77 -17.26 3.49 15.01
CA GLN A 77 -16.80 3.00 16.32
C GLN A 77 -17.06 1.50 16.54
N GLU A 78 -17.86 0.85 15.67
CA GLU A 78 -18.20 -0.57 15.76
C GLU A 78 -17.22 -1.49 15.01
N MET A 79 -16.14 -0.92 14.48
CA MET A 79 -15.11 -1.68 13.80
C MET A 79 -14.26 -2.48 14.79
N VAL A 80 -14.02 -3.74 14.45
CA VAL A 80 -13.16 -4.65 15.20
C VAL A 80 -11.95 -5.04 14.33
N ARG A 81 -10.79 -5.17 14.98
CA ARG A 81 -9.54 -5.57 14.34
C ARG A 81 -9.25 -7.04 14.64
N ALA A 82 -9.00 -7.84 13.61
CA ALA A 82 -8.56 -9.22 13.76
C ALA A 82 -7.22 -9.46 13.06
N ARG A 83 -6.48 -10.46 13.54
CA ARG A 83 -5.19 -10.90 13.01
C ARG A 83 -5.27 -12.38 12.64
N PHE A 84 -4.86 -12.70 11.42
CA PHE A 84 -4.80 -14.05 10.86
C PHE A 84 -3.38 -14.35 10.39
N GLU A 85 -3.01 -15.63 10.33
CA GLU A 85 -1.66 -16.07 9.99
C GLU A 85 -1.69 -17.16 8.91
N PHE A 86 -0.84 -17.00 7.89
CA PHE A 86 -0.61 -18.00 6.85
C PHE A 86 0.67 -18.79 7.10
N ARG A 87 0.66 -20.10 6.78
CA ARG A 87 1.82 -20.98 6.97
C ARG A 87 2.90 -20.74 5.90
N SER A 88 4.15 -20.88 6.32
CA SER A 88 5.39 -20.65 5.53
C SER A 88 5.43 -21.23 4.10
N LYS A 89 4.92 -22.45 3.92
CA LYS A 89 5.05 -23.19 2.64
C LYS A 89 4.26 -22.55 1.50
N ASP A 90 3.14 -21.88 1.81
CA ASP A 90 2.28 -21.23 0.82
C ASP A 90 2.81 -19.82 0.46
N VAL A 91 3.46 -19.16 1.41
CA VAL A 91 4.03 -17.81 1.27
C VAL A 91 5.28 -17.82 0.38
N GLN A 92 6.13 -18.85 0.46
CA GLN A 92 7.38 -18.92 -0.32
C GLN A 92 7.14 -18.96 -1.84
N GLN A 93 6.14 -19.70 -2.32
CA GLN A 93 5.83 -19.77 -3.75
C GLN A 93 5.31 -18.44 -4.32
N LEU A 94 4.55 -17.68 -3.53
CA LEU A 94 4.11 -16.33 -3.89
C LEU A 94 5.28 -15.34 -3.89
N ARG A 95 6.20 -15.47 -2.92
CA ARG A 95 7.39 -14.61 -2.76
C ARG A 95 8.36 -14.74 -3.92
N GLU A 96 8.69 -15.97 -4.34
CA GLU A 96 9.61 -16.22 -5.47
C GLU A 96 9.05 -15.70 -6.80
N LYS A 97 7.72 -15.73 -6.98
CA LYS A 97 7.07 -15.18 -8.17
C LYS A 97 6.91 -13.66 -8.14
N ALA A 98 6.76 -13.03 -6.97
CA ALA A 98 6.58 -11.58 -6.85
C ALA A 98 7.91 -10.80 -6.87
N LEU A 99 9.00 -11.37 -6.35
CA LEU A 99 10.29 -10.69 -6.23
C LEU A 99 11.19 -10.89 -7.47
N SER A 100 10.79 -10.29 -8.60
CA SER A 100 11.72 -10.01 -9.69
C SER A 100 11.31 -8.72 -10.42
N ASN A 101 12.08 -7.65 -10.18
CA ASN A 101 12.12 -6.37 -10.92
C ASN A 101 10.82 -5.55 -11.02
N SER A 102 10.24 -5.17 -9.89
CA SER A 102 9.23 -4.09 -9.78
C SER A 102 9.84 -2.73 -9.43
N ARG A 103 11.11 -2.50 -9.76
CA ARG A 103 11.83 -1.26 -9.39
C ARG A 103 11.91 -0.36 -10.61
N LEU A 104 11.82 0.94 -10.40
CA LEU A 104 12.12 1.95 -11.42
C LEU A 104 13.46 1.62 -12.09
N ASP A 105 13.60 1.97 -13.37
CA ASP A 105 14.85 1.85 -14.11
C ASP A 105 15.35 3.27 -14.45
N PRO A 106 16.45 3.75 -13.83
CA PRO A 106 17.27 3.05 -12.84
C PRO A 106 16.60 2.96 -11.45
N PRO A 107 17.00 1.99 -10.60
CA PRO A 107 16.42 1.83 -9.26
C PRO A 107 16.64 3.05 -8.39
N VAL A 108 15.59 3.45 -7.66
CA VAL A 108 15.71 4.49 -6.64
C VAL A 108 16.72 4.04 -5.57
N PRO A 109 17.72 4.87 -5.24
CA PRO A 109 18.69 4.59 -4.20
C PRO A 109 18.00 4.30 -2.87
N LEU A 110 18.55 3.37 -2.09
CA LEU A 110 18.05 3.08 -0.74
C LEU A 110 18.11 4.32 0.18
N THR A 111 18.95 5.30 -0.15
CA THR A 111 19.11 6.57 0.55
C THR A 111 18.05 7.61 0.22
N TYR A 112 17.22 7.41 -0.79
CA TYR A 112 16.16 8.35 -1.13
C TYR A 112 15.21 8.58 0.05
N PHE A 113 14.99 9.84 0.38
CA PHE A 113 14.11 10.28 1.45
C PHE A 113 12.83 10.87 0.85
N GLY A 114 11.82 10.01 0.74
CA GLY A 114 10.52 10.35 0.21
C GLY A 114 9.68 9.10 -0.03
N ASN A 115 8.46 9.31 -0.50
CA ASN A 115 7.61 8.21 -0.95
C ASN A 115 7.85 7.97 -2.44
N CYS A 116 7.96 6.71 -2.82
CA CYS A 116 8.00 6.26 -4.21
C CYS A 116 7.01 5.10 -4.36
N VAL A 117 5.73 5.42 -4.18
CA VAL A 117 4.63 4.45 -4.13
C VAL A 117 3.68 4.77 -5.28
N MET A 118 3.34 3.74 -6.07
CA MET A 118 2.31 3.81 -7.10
C MET A 118 1.17 2.87 -6.71
N ASN A 119 -0.07 3.34 -6.87
CA ASN A 119 -1.26 2.54 -6.62
C ASN A 119 -1.68 1.84 -7.92
N TYR A 120 -1.97 0.54 -7.81
CA TYR A 120 -2.59 -0.25 -8.86
C TYR A 120 -3.91 -0.80 -8.33
N SER A 121 -4.93 -0.78 -9.17
CA SER A 121 -6.24 -1.35 -8.83
C SER A 121 -6.79 -2.15 -10.01
N SER A 122 -7.53 -3.20 -9.67
CA SER A 122 -8.35 -3.95 -10.61
C SER A 122 -9.72 -4.13 -9.97
N SER A 123 -10.76 -4.21 -10.80
CA SER A 123 -12.13 -4.41 -10.34
C SER A 123 -12.82 -5.48 -11.17
N ALA A 124 -13.69 -6.23 -10.52
CA ALA A 124 -14.59 -7.17 -11.17
C ALA A 124 -15.89 -7.27 -10.38
N GLU A 125 -16.90 -7.87 -11.00
CA GLU A 125 -18.18 -8.08 -10.35
C GLU A 125 -18.09 -9.08 -9.20
N ALA A 126 -18.80 -8.81 -8.09
CA ALA A 126 -18.84 -9.65 -6.90
C ALA A 126 -19.19 -11.12 -7.22
N ARG A 127 -20.05 -11.36 -8.22
CA ARG A 127 -20.46 -12.72 -8.64
C ARG A 127 -19.30 -13.61 -9.08
N ASN A 128 -18.23 -13.01 -9.64
CA ASN A 128 -17.07 -13.76 -10.09
C ASN A 128 -16.27 -14.32 -8.90
N PHE A 129 -16.30 -13.65 -7.76
CA PHE A 129 -15.65 -14.08 -6.52
C PHE A 129 -16.48 -15.06 -5.69
N MET A 130 -17.81 -15.03 -5.84
CA MET A 130 -18.73 -15.89 -5.07
C MET A 130 -18.97 -17.27 -5.70
N GLY A 131 -18.52 -17.50 -6.94
CA GLY A 131 -18.66 -18.79 -7.61
C GLY A 131 -17.72 -19.88 -7.07
N GLY A 132 -17.94 -21.14 -7.48
CA GLY A 132 -17.12 -22.27 -7.02
C GLY A 132 -15.62 -22.19 -7.38
N ASN A 133 -15.24 -21.35 -8.35
CA ASN A 133 -13.85 -21.05 -8.70
C ASN A 133 -13.43 -19.61 -8.34
N GLY A 134 -14.14 -18.95 -7.42
CA GLY A 134 -13.92 -17.54 -7.10
C GLY A 134 -12.52 -17.24 -6.55
N PHE A 135 -11.93 -18.19 -5.80
CA PHE A 135 -10.56 -18.08 -5.33
C PHE A 135 -9.55 -18.11 -6.50
N GLY A 136 -9.72 -19.04 -7.45
CA GLY A 136 -8.88 -19.13 -8.64
C GLY A 136 -8.94 -17.85 -9.48
N PHE A 137 -10.15 -17.31 -9.66
CA PHE A 137 -10.36 -16.02 -10.32
C PHE A 137 -9.63 -14.86 -9.62
N ALA A 138 -9.69 -14.79 -8.28
CA ALA A 138 -8.96 -13.78 -7.52
C ALA A 138 -7.43 -13.91 -7.67
N VAL A 139 -6.91 -15.13 -7.69
CA VAL A 139 -5.48 -15.41 -7.89
C VAL A 139 -5.02 -14.98 -9.29
N GLU A 140 -5.80 -15.28 -10.33
CA GLU A 140 -5.51 -14.86 -11.70
C GLU A 140 -5.45 -13.33 -11.81
N MET A 141 -6.42 -12.64 -11.20
CA MET A 141 -6.46 -11.18 -11.20
C MET A 141 -5.24 -10.55 -10.51
N VAL A 142 -4.83 -11.08 -9.35
CA VAL A 142 -3.62 -10.62 -8.65
C VAL A 142 -2.37 -10.94 -9.48
N SER A 143 -2.32 -12.11 -10.10
CA SER A 143 -1.21 -12.52 -10.97
C SER A 143 -1.04 -11.55 -12.15
N ASP A 144 -2.12 -11.21 -12.84
CA ASP A 144 -2.10 -10.27 -13.97
C ASP A 144 -1.62 -8.88 -13.55
N MET A 145 -2.05 -8.42 -12.36
CA MET A 145 -1.58 -7.15 -11.79
C MET A 145 -0.07 -7.19 -11.50
N VAL A 146 0.44 -8.28 -10.92
CA VAL A 146 1.89 -8.46 -10.70
C VAL A 146 2.66 -8.46 -12.01
N GLN A 147 2.16 -9.14 -13.06
CA GLN A 147 2.82 -9.15 -14.37
C GLN A 147 2.84 -7.77 -15.03
N THR A 148 1.81 -6.95 -14.82
CA THR A 148 1.77 -5.56 -15.29
C THR A 148 2.86 -4.74 -14.60
N ILE A 149 2.96 -4.83 -13.28
CA ILE A 149 3.99 -4.12 -12.49
C ILE A 149 5.41 -4.52 -12.93
N LYS A 150 5.63 -5.80 -13.29
CA LYS A 150 6.92 -6.30 -13.77
C LYS A 150 7.36 -5.71 -15.11
N LYS A 151 6.43 -5.27 -15.96
CA LYS A 151 6.76 -4.64 -17.24
C LYS A 151 7.29 -3.22 -17.04
N GLY A 152 6.83 -2.54 -16.00
CA GLY A 152 7.32 -1.24 -15.58
C GLY A 152 6.36 -0.56 -14.60
N VAL A 153 6.89 0.16 -13.61
CA VAL A 153 6.07 0.84 -12.58
C VAL A 153 5.37 2.10 -13.11
N VAL A 154 5.89 2.68 -14.19
CA VAL A 154 5.40 3.93 -14.77
C VAL A 154 4.63 3.68 -16.07
N GLU A 155 4.94 2.57 -16.76
CA GLU A 155 4.32 2.24 -18.03
C GLU A 155 2.85 1.82 -17.83
N GLY A 156 1.93 2.51 -18.49
CA GLY A 156 0.48 2.22 -18.42
C GLY A 156 -0.24 2.79 -17.20
N ALA A 157 0.49 3.32 -16.21
CA ALA A 157 -0.04 3.86 -14.95
C ALA A 157 -1.03 5.04 -15.14
N GLU A 158 -0.98 5.74 -16.27
CA GLU A 158 -1.93 6.81 -16.62
C GLU A 158 -3.40 6.33 -16.65
N LYS A 159 -3.61 5.07 -17.05
CA LYS A 159 -4.93 4.43 -17.08
C LYS A 159 -5.42 4.11 -15.67
N ASP A 160 -4.52 3.68 -14.79
CA ASP A 160 -4.84 3.33 -13.40
C ASP A 160 -5.19 4.58 -12.58
N VAL A 161 -4.45 5.68 -12.77
CA VAL A 161 -4.77 7.01 -12.23
C VAL A 161 -6.13 7.50 -12.74
N SER A 162 -6.59 7.02 -13.89
CA SER A 162 -7.95 7.29 -14.38
C SER A 162 -8.99 6.45 -13.68
N ASN A 163 -8.81 5.14 -13.59
CA ASN A 163 -9.78 4.25 -12.97
C ASN A 163 -9.96 4.48 -11.46
N PHE A 164 -8.89 4.84 -10.74
CA PHE A 164 -8.96 5.04 -9.28
C PHE A 164 -9.84 6.24 -8.90
N TYR A 165 -9.86 7.29 -9.73
CA TYR A 165 -10.55 8.55 -9.44
C TYR A 165 -11.80 8.79 -10.31
N THR A 166 -12.09 7.95 -11.31
CA THR A 166 -13.34 8.00 -12.10
C THR A 166 -14.50 7.27 -11.43
N LEU A 167 -14.28 6.61 -10.29
CA LEU A 167 -15.34 6.11 -9.42
C LEU A 167 -16.05 7.30 -8.78
N LYS A 168 -16.94 7.94 -9.56
CA LYS A 168 -17.97 8.80 -9.01
C LYS A 168 -18.73 7.97 -7.96
N PRO A 169 -19.02 8.51 -6.77
CA PRO A 169 -20.03 7.94 -5.89
C PRO A 169 -21.41 8.20 -6.51
N SER A 170 -21.71 7.56 -7.63
CA SER A 170 -23.01 7.62 -8.28
C SER A 170 -23.51 6.20 -8.48
N GLY A 171 -24.31 5.75 -7.50
CA GLY A 171 -25.11 4.52 -7.54
C GLY A 171 -24.46 3.32 -6.86
N ASP A 172 -24.93 3.00 -5.66
CA ASP A 172 -24.79 1.74 -4.88
C ASP A 172 -23.40 1.12 -4.65
N GLY A 173 -22.34 1.61 -5.29
CA GLY A 173 -20.96 1.26 -4.98
C GLY A 173 -20.46 2.07 -3.79
N VAL A 174 -20.74 1.60 -2.57
CA VAL A 174 -20.13 2.18 -1.37
C VAL A 174 -18.65 1.84 -1.37
N HIS A 175 -17.80 2.79 -1.78
CA HIS A 175 -16.40 2.78 -1.34
C HIS A 175 -16.38 2.97 0.17
N ARG A 176 -16.25 1.87 0.92
CA ARG A 176 -15.97 1.92 2.35
C ARG A 176 -14.46 1.96 2.52
N GLU A 177 -13.92 3.15 2.76
CA GLU A 177 -12.50 3.31 3.13
C GLU A 177 -12.12 2.56 4.43
N ASP A 178 -13.13 2.14 5.18
CA ASP A 178 -13.01 1.35 6.41
C ASP A 178 -12.46 -0.08 6.16
N GLU A 179 -12.56 -0.63 4.94
CA GLU A 179 -12.23 -2.04 4.66
C GLU A 179 -10.78 -2.22 4.17
N ALA A 180 -9.80 -1.72 4.93
CA ALA A 180 -8.38 -1.90 4.63
C ALA A 180 -7.84 -3.25 5.12
N ILE A 181 -7.07 -3.92 4.26
CA ILE A 181 -6.30 -5.13 4.61
C ILE A 181 -4.83 -4.74 4.76
N PHE A 182 -4.23 -5.05 5.90
CA PHE A 182 -2.78 -4.91 6.10
C PHE A 182 -2.12 -6.28 6.12
N MET A 183 -1.00 -6.42 5.42
CA MET A 183 -0.21 -7.64 5.39
C MET A 183 1.23 -7.35 5.82
N ALA A 184 1.81 -8.23 6.63
CA ALA A 184 3.21 -8.15 7.05
C ALA A 184 3.83 -9.55 7.14
N GLU A 185 5.15 -9.66 7.03
CA GLU A 185 5.85 -10.89 7.39
C GLU A 185 5.53 -11.23 8.87
N SER A 186 5.25 -12.50 9.13
CA SER A 186 5.02 -12.95 10.49
C SER A 186 6.27 -12.73 11.33
N ARG A 187 6.05 -12.34 12.59
CA ARG A 187 7.12 -12.16 13.57
C ARG A 187 7.68 -13.48 14.08
N ASP A 188 6.97 -14.59 13.85
CA ASP A 188 7.53 -15.90 14.08
C ASP A 188 8.64 -16.19 13.05
N GLU A 189 9.66 -16.95 13.48
CA GLU A 189 10.73 -17.39 12.58
C GLU A 189 10.25 -18.43 11.56
N SER A 190 8.94 -18.74 11.52
CA SER A 190 8.38 -19.71 10.60
C SER A 190 8.26 -19.15 9.18
N GLY A 191 8.27 -17.82 8.99
CA GLY A 191 8.17 -17.20 7.68
C GLY A 191 6.74 -17.14 7.12
N GLY A 192 5.75 -17.10 8.01
CA GLY A 192 4.35 -16.88 7.66
C GLY A 192 4.04 -15.44 7.25
N VAL A 193 2.77 -15.16 6.95
CA VAL A 193 2.24 -13.80 6.70
C VAL A 193 1.13 -13.50 7.70
N GLU A 194 1.23 -12.35 8.37
CA GLU A 194 0.17 -11.78 9.19
C GLU A 194 -0.76 -10.94 8.32
N ILE A 195 -2.06 -11.26 8.34
CA ILE A 195 -3.11 -10.44 7.74
C ILE A 195 -3.92 -9.78 8.85
N VAL A 196 -4.09 -8.47 8.74
CA VAL A 196 -4.89 -7.66 9.65
C VAL A 196 -6.06 -7.06 8.88
N LEU A 197 -7.26 -7.28 9.42
CA LEU A 197 -8.52 -6.77 8.88
C LEU A 197 -9.18 -5.89 9.91
N ALA A 198 -9.78 -4.79 9.45
CA ALA A 198 -10.71 -3.98 10.22
C ALA A 198 -12.08 -4.06 9.54
N LEU A 199 -13.07 -4.66 10.22
CA LEU A 199 -14.44 -4.82 9.70
C LEU A 199 -15.42 -4.51 10.81
N ARG A 200 -16.70 -4.26 10.49
CA ARG A 200 -17.73 -4.20 11.56
C ARG A 200 -17.84 -5.55 12.25
N LYS A 201 -18.21 -5.55 13.52
CA LYS A 201 -18.28 -6.77 14.34
C LYS A 201 -19.01 -7.94 13.65
N HIS A 202 -20.21 -7.70 13.13
CA HIS A 202 -21.01 -8.73 12.47
C HIS A 202 -20.42 -9.21 11.13
N GLU A 203 -19.62 -8.38 10.45
CA GLU A 203 -18.90 -8.76 9.22
C GLU A 203 -17.67 -9.59 9.58
N MET A 204 -16.97 -9.24 10.66
CA MET A 204 -15.83 -10.01 11.17
C MET A 204 -16.24 -11.43 11.60
N GLU A 205 -17.40 -11.59 12.24
CA GLU A 205 -17.94 -12.89 12.63
C GLU A 205 -18.18 -13.79 11.40
N LYS A 206 -18.79 -13.23 10.34
CA LYS A 206 -18.98 -13.93 9.06
C LYS A 206 -17.65 -14.27 8.39
N PHE A 207 -16.73 -13.31 8.34
CA PHE A 207 -15.41 -13.50 7.75
C PHE A 207 -14.66 -14.64 8.45
N THR A 208 -14.65 -14.66 9.79
CA THR A 208 -13.93 -15.67 10.57
C THR A 208 -14.48 -17.07 10.31
N ALA A 209 -15.80 -17.22 10.20
CA ALA A 209 -16.42 -18.50 9.87
C ALA A 209 -16.01 -19.00 8.47
N LEU A 210 -16.05 -18.11 7.47
CA LEU A 210 -15.64 -18.43 6.09
C LEU A 210 -14.14 -18.73 5.98
N PHE A 211 -13.29 -17.91 6.60
CA PHE A 211 -11.84 -18.08 6.57
C PHE A 211 -11.41 -19.41 7.20
N SER A 212 -11.96 -19.75 8.37
CA SER A 212 -11.62 -20.99 9.08
C SER A 212 -12.08 -22.24 8.31
N SER A 213 -13.27 -22.20 7.71
CA SER A 213 -13.80 -23.32 6.91
C SER A 213 -13.01 -23.52 5.62
N GLY A 214 -12.58 -22.44 4.96
CA GLY A 214 -11.81 -22.51 3.71
C GLY A 214 -10.39 -23.06 3.87
N LEU A 215 -9.73 -22.83 5.02
CA LEU A 215 -8.38 -23.33 5.31
C LEU A 215 -8.32 -24.82 5.67
N HIS A 216 -9.46 -25.44 5.97
CA HIS A 216 -9.55 -26.83 6.42
C HIS A 216 -10.18 -27.77 5.37
N CYS A 217 -10.32 -27.33 4.12
CA CYS A 217 -10.68 -28.14 2.96
C CYS A 217 -9.45 -28.77 2.28
#